data_AF-A0A0W0X1F3-F1
#
_entry.id   AF-A0A0W0X1F3-F1
#
_cell.length_a   1.000
_cell.length_b   1.000
_cell.length_c   1.000
_cell.angle_alpha   90.00
_cell.angle_beta   90.00
_cell.angle_gamma   90.00
#
_symmetry.space_group_name_H-M   'P 1'
#
loop_
_entity.id
_entity.type
_entity.pdbx_description
1 polymer ?
#
loop_
_entity_poly.entity_id
_entity_poly.type
_entity_poly.pdbx_seq_one_letter_code
_entity_poly.pdbx_strand_id
1 'polypeptide(L)'
;MSISSILKHTSFSTLDEAEQNAVRRLFDDVYQKKQRMTLDVLEIFKQRQFLSTSLDIYGKKLAHLNPASFKFLSKAQRIVLEEDLLFTFYLLSAQYQLDEAESRRQNLQQRSEQIKHCADLINRLRQNGLETTPETILEQAMDDSEKHLKYLGLTVVGPFIAEKAVEFSGGRTTVIKSWMGDINERRLYWVWGGGLLSSVIGLMPEHLGHKNAAQQVLGTPAPVLGYASWILYYTRFGIELSLLLKHTIKGPWMSKEEQQIPAWERFKTQWQQRKFMLLNDAVWATVNLVTFFWLTGSGILGYWGNIITAGLLLVDASLTLWRFYEETTRHNEELARYARDIEALKAKLHDEDEKNAEARRLMQRQIASLEKMQQQCEFDWKYKKYKLINDLTYAIALVVAFSVVCCFFFPPAALMPATTLILGVVGAALCFSLTLSYSAASGGIEIAKSRATGKLAREECEKLLQLFNESNNEFEKKQLYLDIKQSMAESVHQERLIRFQKISLVRSVLIDAMLPALMFVSLMFLPTGIGIGVIAAGIALALLSRIILKQFEPKADALPEFDEEDYEKFAQKPELAHFNKDEIKKEDDVHKKSGFFTATARKDGYKPVPQETEEDAVKNPLTLQTGEI
;
A
#
# COMPACT_ATOMS: atom_id res chain seq x y z
N MET A 1 7.99 -6.14 37.38
CA MET A 1 8.30 -4.97 36.55
C MET A 1 7.42 -5.07 35.32
N SER A 2 6.66 -4.03 35.00
CA SER A 2 5.70 -4.10 33.89
C SER A 2 6.45 -3.96 32.57
N ILE A 3 6.44 -4.99 31.73
CA ILE A 3 6.99 -4.98 30.37
C ILE A 3 6.32 -3.89 29.49
N SER A 4 5.25 -3.25 29.99
CA SER A 4 4.49 -2.23 29.27
C SER A 4 5.21 -0.90 29.04
N SER A 5 6.24 -0.57 29.82
CA SER A 5 7.00 0.67 29.60
C SER A 5 7.81 0.61 28.29
N ILE A 6 8.23 -0.59 27.86
CA ILE A 6 9.01 -0.83 26.63
C ILE A 6 8.32 -0.28 25.37
N LEU A 7 6.99 -0.37 25.30
CA LEU A 7 6.21 0.12 24.15
C LEU A 7 6.03 1.64 24.11
N LYS A 8 6.61 2.39 25.06
CA LYS A 8 6.67 3.85 25.01
C LYS A 8 7.91 4.37 24.28
N HIS A 9 8.86 3.47 24.00
CA HIS A 9 10.16 3.77 23.43
C HIS A 9 10.21 3.38 21.96
N THR A 10 10.83 4.20 21.12
CA THR A 10 10.97 3.92 19.67
C THR A 10 12.13 2.98 19.32
N SER A 11 13.05 2.70 20.25
CA SER A 11 14.24 1.87 20.02
C SER A 11 14.71 1.13 21.28
N PHE A 12 15.55 0.11 21.12
CA PHE A 12 16.10 -0.68 22.24
C PHE A 12 16.92 0.17 23.22
N SER A 13 17.65 1.15 22.72
CA SER A 13 18.60 1.92 23.51
C SER A 13 17.99 3.04 24.35
N THR A 14 16.76 3.43 24.02
CA THR A 14 16.01 4.36 24.86
C THR A 14 15.38 3.66 26.06
N LEU A 15 15.35 2.33 26.08
CA LEU A 15 14.95 1.50 27.21
C LEU A 15 15.93 1.62 28.37
N ASP A 16 15.42 1.48 29.59
CA ASP A 16 16.28 1.31 30.77
C ASP A 16 16.93 -0.09 30.81
N GLU A 17 17.96 -0.26 31.64
CA GLU A 17 18.72 -1.52 31.71
C GLU A 17 17.84 -2.73 32.09
N ALA A 18 16.81 -2.51 32.91
CA ALA A 18 15.95 -3.59 33.35
C ALA A 18 14.98 -4.03 32.23
N GLU A 19 14.49 -3.09 31.44
CA GLU A 19 13.71 -3.33 30.22
C GLU A 19 14.52 -4.05 29.15
N GLN A 20 15.76 -3.61 28.90
CA GLN A 20 16.67 -4.28 27.96
C GLN A 20 16.90 -5.74 28.35
N ASN A 21 17.15 -6.00 29.64
CA ASN A 21 17.28 -7.35 30.17
C ASN A 21 15.99 -8.16 30.03
N ALA A 22 14.82 -7.54 30.17
CA ALA A 22 13.54 -8.20 29.95
C ALA A 22 13.38 -8.65 28.49
N VAL A 23 13.73 -7.81 27.51
CA VAL A 23 13.70 -8.18 26.08
C VAL A 23 14.65 -9.33 25.76
N ARG A 24 15.88 -9.31 26.31
CA ARG A 24 16.86 -10.39 26.12
C ARG A 24 16.36 -11.71 26.66
N ARG A 25 15.89 -11.73 27.91
CA ARG A 25 15.31 -12.95 28.54
C ARG A 25 14.12 -13.48 27.76
N LEU A 26 13.28 -12.57 27.26
CA LEU A 26 12.11 -12.93 26.47
C LEU A 26 12.48 -13.68 25.20
N PHE A 27 13.52 -13.24 24.49
CA PHE A 27 14.04 -13.95 23.32
C PHE A 27 14.52 -15.36 23.68
N ASP A 28 15.31 -15.48 24.75
CA ASP A 28 15.85 -16.77 25.19
C ASP A 28 14.74 -17.73 25.64
N ASP A 29 13.75 -17.27 26.40
CA ASP A 29 12.66 -18.12 26.88
C ASP A 29 11.73 -18.58 25.74
N VAL A 30 11.37 -17.68 24.82
CA VAL A 30 10.42 -17.99 23.75
C VAL A 30 11.04 -18.82 22.65
N TYR A 31 12.23 -18.46 22.20
CA TYR A 31 12.85 -19.11 21.06
C TYR A 31 13.70 -20.32 21.49
N GLN A 32 14.60 -20.16 22.46
CA GLN A 32 15.51 -21.25 22.87
C GLN A 32 14.79 -22.32 23.68
N LYS A 33 13.95 -21.91 24.65
CA LYS A 33 13.24 -22.86 25.53
C LYS A 33 11.85 -23.26 25.03
N LYS A 34 11.42 -22.73 23.88
CA LYS A 34 10.07 -22.94 23.29
C LYS A 34 8.95 -22.64 24.28
N GLN A 35 9.16 -21.72 25.23
CA GLN A 35 8.13 -21.35 26.18
C GLN A 35 7.11 -20.43 25.55
N ARG A 36 5.84 -20.57 25.94
CA ARG A 36 4.81 -19.65 25.48
C ARG A 36 5.06 -18.30 26.13
N MET A 37 5.27 -17.29 25.30
CA MET A 37 5.38 -15.92 25.74
C MET A 37 4.09 -15.51 26.47
N THR A 38 4.21 -14.80 27.59
CA THR A 38 3.07 -14.17 28.29
C THR A 38 3.39 -12.69 28.52
N LEU A 39 2.88 -11.82 27.65
CA LEU A 39 2.91 -10.37 27.86
C LEU A 39 1.53 -9.92 28.36
N ASP A 40 1.49 -8.79 29.06
CA ASP A 40 0.24 -8.19 29.48
C ASP A 40 -0.49 -7.62 28.25
N VAL A 41 -1.51 -8.35 27.79
CA VAL A 41 -2.30 -8.01 26.61
C VAL A 41 -3.03 -6.68 26.78
N LEU A 42 -3.46 -6.32 28.01
CA LEU A 42 -4.16 -5.07 28.27
C LEU A 42 -3.23 -3.88 28.01
N GLU A 43 -1.99 -3.99 28.45
CA GLU A 43 -0.99 -2.96 28.25
C GLU A 43 -0.54 -2.84 26.79
N ILE A 44 -0.33 -3.99 26.11
CA ILE A 44 -0.05 -3.99 24.67
C ILE A 44 -1.19 -3.30 23.90
N PHE A 45 -2.43 -3.59 24.29
CA PHE A 45 -3.61 -3.01 23.65
C PHE A 45 -3.63 -1.47 23.77
N LYS A 46 -3.26 -0.92 24.93
CA LYS A 46 -3.14 0.55 25.11
C LYS A 46 -2.10 1.18 24.16
N GLN A 47 -1.08 0.43 23.77
CA GLN A 47 0.00 0.87 22.88
C GLN A 47 -0.13 0.38 21.43
N ARG A 48 -1.28 -0.19 21.05
CA ARG A 48 -1.53 -0.73 19.69
C ARG A 48 -1.11 0.20 18.56
N GLN A 49 -1.43 1.49 18.69
CA GLN A 49 -1.19 2.44 17.61
C GLN A 49 0.31 2.61 17.36
N PHE A 50 1.06 2.76 18.45
CA PHE A 50 2.51 2.80 18.40
C PHE A 50 3.06 1.50 17.82
N LEU A 51 2.61 0.36 18.33
CA LEU A 51 3.05 -0.96 17.87
C LEU A 51 2.86 -1.13 16.36
N SER A 52 1.71 -0.71 15.82
CA SER A 52 1.43 -0.77 14.38
C SER A 52 2.36 0.11 13.55
N THR A 53 2.63 1.34 14.00
CA THR A 53 3.51 2.27 13.28
C THR A 53 4.97 1.78 13.34
N SER A 54 5.45 1.38 14.52
CA SER A 54 6.80 0.85 14.72
C SER A 54 7.03 -0.43 13.92
N LEU A 55 6.05 -1.34 13.87
CA LEU A 55 6.18 -2.56 13.07
C LEU A 55 6.23 -2.33 11.56
N ASP A 56 5.61 -1.28 11.03
CA ASP A 56 5.78 -0.95 9.61
C ASP A 56 7.25 -0.60 9.31
N ILE A 57 7.88 0.15 10.22
CA ILE A 57 9.27 0.60 10.09
C ILE A 57 10.25 -0.55 10.32
N TYR A 58 10.15 -1.22 11.47
CA TYR A 58 11.04 -2.33 11.81
C TYR A 58 10.81 -3.55 10.92
N GLY A 59 9.57 -3.76 10.43
CA GLY A 59 9.26 -4.79 9.44
C GLY A 59 9.92 -4.52 8.09
N LYS A 60 9.94 -3.25 7.63
CA LYS A 60 10.73 -2.85 6.46
C LYS A 60 12.21 -3.06 6.72
N LYS A 61 12.76 -2.59 7.85
CA LYS A 61 14.18 -2.77 8.20
C LYS A 61 14.57 -4.25 8.20
N LEU A 62 13.75 -5.11 8.82
CA LEU A 62 13.94 -6.56 8.84
C LEU A 62 14.00 -7.17 7.44
N ALA A 63 13.08 -6.79 6.55
CA ALA A 63 13.07 -7.28 5.16
C ALA A 63 14.30 -6.83 4.35
N HIS A 64 14.97 -5.76 4.75
CA HIS A 64 16.18 -5.24 4.12
C HIS A 64 17.47 -5.70 4.84
N LEU A 65 17.41 -6.55 5.87
CA LEU A 65 18.64 -7.03 6.50
C LEU A 65 19.26 -8.15 5.69
N ASN A 66 20.46 -7.90 5.16
CA ASN A 66 21.24 -8.88 4.41
C ASN A 66 22.13 -9.72 5.35
N PRO A 67 21.87 -11.03 5.51
CA PRO A 67 22.70 -11.90 6.36
C PRO A 67 24.16 -11.98 5.90
N ALA A 68 24.43 -11.76 4.61
CA ALA A 68 25.78 -11.81 4.04
C ALA A 68 26.69 -10.71 4.61
N SER A 69 26.12 -9.61 5.13
CA SER A 69 26.89 -8.52 5.73
C SER A 69 27.41 -8.83 7.14
N PHE A 70 26.83 -9.82 7.83
CA PHE A 70 27.10 -10.07 9.26
C PHE A 70 28.56 -10.42 9.57
N LYS A 71 29.25 -11.06 8.62
CA LYS A 71 30.68 -11.40 8.72
C LYS A 71 31.60 -10.19 8.65
N PHE A 72 31.10 -9.05 8.18
CA PHE A 72 31.85 -7.81 8.00
C PHE A 72 31.55 -6.76 9.07
N LEU A 73 30.56 -7.00 9.92
CA LEU A 73 30.19 -6.07 10.99
C LEU A 73 31.27 -6.00 12.06
N SER A 74 31.66 -4.79 12.44
CA SER A 74 32.44 -4.54 13.66
C SER A 74 31.67 -5.01 14.91
N LYS A 75 32.39 -5.28 16.00
CA LYS A 75 31.79 -5.69 17.29
C LYS A 75 30.68 -4.72 17.75
N ALA A 76 30.94 -3.41 17.67
CA ALA A 76 29.96 -2.39 18.03
C ALA A 76 28.73 -2.39 17.11
N GLN A 77 28.91 -2.54 15.79
CA GLN A 77 27.77 -2.65 14.85
C GLN A 77 26.95 -3.91 15.09
N ARG A 78 27.61 -5.03 15.42
CA ARG A 78 26.95 -6.29 15.75
C ARG A 78 26.06 -6.15 16.98
N ILE A 79 26.56 -5.49 18.04
CA ILE A 79 25.76 -5.21 19.25
C ILE A 79 24.54 -4.36 18.90
N VAL A 80 24.69 -3.26 18.16
CA VAL A 80 23.57 -2.41 17.71
C VAL A 80 22.52 -3.22 16.94
N LEU A 81 22.98 -4.01 15.97
CA LEU A 81 22.09 -4.77 15.11
C LEU A 81 21.36 -5.86 15.90
N GLU A 82 22.04 -6.50 16.86
CA GLU A 82 21.43 -7.46 17.76
C GLU A 82 20.35 -6.79 18.61
N GLU A 83 20.63 -5.61 19.19
CA GLU A 83 19.66 -4.83 19.96
C GLU A 83 18.44 -4.43 19.13
N ASP A 84 18.64 -3.97 17.90
CA ASP A 84 17.57 -3.64 16.97
C ASP A 84 16.72 -4.86 16.60
N LEU A 85 17.36 -6.00 16.35
CA LEU A 85 16.68 -7.25 16.04
C LEU A 85 15.91 -7.79 17.25
N LEU A 86 16.48 -7.72 18.47
CA LEU A 86 15.81 -8.09 19.71
C LEU A 86 14.58 -7.21 19.96
N PHE A 87 14.68 -5.92 19.72
CA PHE A 87 13.54 -5.01 19.80
C PHE A 87 12.48 -5.32 18.74
N THR A 88 12.91 -5.60 17.50
CA THR A 88 12.01 -6.02 16.42
C THR A 88 11.28 -7.32 16.77
N PHE A 89 12.00 -8.30 17.34
CA PHE A 89 11.44 -9.56 17.82
C PHE A 89 10.40 -9.32 18.92
N TYR A 90 10.69 -8.41 19.87
CA TYR A 90 9.75 -8.00 20.90
C TYR A 90 8.47 -7.40 20.29
N LEU A 91 8.60 -6.42 19.38
CA LEU A 91 7.45 -5.80 18.71
C LEU A 91 6.61 -6.83 17.94
N LEU A 92 7.26 -7.71 17.16
CA LEU A 92 6.57 -8.74 16.39
C LEU A 92 5.82 -9.71 17.31
N SER A 93 6.43 -10.09 18.42
CA SER A 93 5.83 -11.00 19.39
C SER A 93 4.68 -10.35 20.17
N ALA A 94 4.82 -9.08 20.56
CA ALA A 94 3.75 -8.30 21.18
C ALA A 94 2.53 -8.19 20.23
N GLN A 95 2.78 -7.95 18.94
CA GLN A 95 1.71 -7.92 17.94
C GLN A 95 1.12 -9.29 17.66
N TYR A 96 1.92 -10.36 17.68
CA TYR A 96 1.42 -11.73 17.58
C TYR A 96 0.46 -12.03 18.73
N GLN A 97 0.82 -11.69 19.97
CA GLN A 97 -0.07 -11.89 21.12
C GLN A 97 -1.34 -11.05 21.04
N LEU A 98 -1.22 -9.80 20.59
CA LEU A 98 -2.38 -8.94 20.37
C LEU A 98 -3.31 -9.52 19.29
N ASP A 99 -2.74 -10.00 18.19
CA ASP A 99 -3.50 -10.64 17.10
C ASP A 99 -4.11 -11.98 17.55
N GLU A 100 -3.43 -12.73 18.42
CA GLU A 100 -3.93 -13.98 18.99
C GLU A 100 -5.10 -13.70 19.95
N ALA A 101 -4.92 -12.74 20.86
CA ALA A 101 -5.96 -12.31 21.77
C ALA A 101 -7.20 -11.82 21.00
N GLU A 102 -7.01 -11.03 19.95
CA GLU A 102 -8.11 -10.56 19.10
C GLU A 102 -8.56 -11.59 18.05
N SER A 103 -8.09 -12.83 18.11
CA SER A 103 -8.47 -13.88 17.16
C SER A 103 -8.29 -13.51 15.68
N ARG A 104 -7.29 -12.68 15.35
CA ARG A 104 -6.90 -12.25 13.99
C ARG A 104 -6.03 -13.32 13.32
N ARG A 105 -6.58 -14.54 13.18
CA ARG A 105 -5.86 -15.73 12.70
C ARG A 105 -5.12 -15.54 11.38
N GLN A 106 -5.66 -14.71 10.48
CA GLN A 106 -5.05 -14.41 9.18
C GLN A 106 -3.67 -13.73 9.30
N ASN A 107 -3.41 -13.00 10.38
CA ASN A 107 -2.12 -12.34 10.60
C ASN A 107 -1.11 -13.27 11.29
N LEU A 108 -1.59 -14.25 12.05
CA LEU A 108 -0.74 -15.08 12.93
C LEU A 108 0.33 -15.84 12.15
N GLN A 109 -0.01 -16.39 10.98
CA GLN A 109 0.96 -17.10 10.14
C GLN A 109 2.09 -16.16 9.69
N GLN A 110 1.74 -15.02 9.08
CA GLN A 110 2.71 -14.03 8.62
C GLN A 110 3.58 -13.52 9.77
N ARG A 111 2.97 -13.23 10.94
CA ARG A 111 3.71 -12.79 12.13
C ARG A 111 4.64 -13.88 12.67
N SER A 112 4.19 -15.14 12.68
CA SER A 112 5.04 -16.27 13.07
C SER A 112 6.24 -16.43 12.13
N GLU A 113 6.03 -16.32 10.81
CA GLU A 113 7.09 -16.35 9.82
C GLU A 113 8.09 -15.20 10.02
N GLN A 114 7.61 -13.98 10.29
CA GLN A 114 8.46 -12.83 10.60
C GLN A 114 9.24 -13.00 11.92
N ILE A 115 8.61 -13.54 12.97
CA ILE A 115 9.26 -13.84 14.26
C ILE A 115 10.37 -14.86 14.06
N LYS A 116 10.08 -15.96 13.32
CA LYS A 116 11.07 -16.99 12.98
C LYS A 116 12.22 -16.39 12.19
N HIS A 117 11.93 -15.64 11.13
CA HIS A 117 12.95 -14.98 10.33
C HIS A 117 13.83 -14.03 11.16
N CYS A 118 13.22 -13.22 12.02
CA CYS A 118 13.96 -12.33 12.92
C CYS A 118 14.86 -13.10 13.90
N ALA A 119 14.35 -14.18 14.49
CA ALA A 119 15.16 -15.02 15.37
C ALA A 119 16.29 -15.75 14.64
N ASP A 120 16.05 -16.23 13.42
CA ASP A 120 17.07 -16.84 12.58
C ASP A 120 18.19 -15.84 12.26
N LEU A 121 17.85 -14.57 12.01
CA LEU A 121 18.84 -13.49 11.84
C LEU A 121 19.64 -13.24 13.12
N ILE A 122 19.00 -13.21 14.30
CA ILE A 122 19.69 -13.05 15.60
C ILE A 122 20.67 -14.19 15.83
N ASN A 123 20.25 -15.44 15.57
CA ASN A 123 21.12 -16.62 15.72
C ASN A 123 22.30 -16.57 14.74
N ARG A 124 22.06 -16.27 13.46
CA ARG A 124 23.13 -16.10 12.47
C ARG A 124 24.11 -15.00 12.87
N LEU A 125 23.61 -13.88 13.41
CA LEU A 125 24.43 -12.78 13.88
C LEU A 125 25.34 -13.18 15.05
N ARG A 126 24.80 -13.97 16.00
CA ARG A 126 25.55 -14.52 17.15
C ARG A 126 26.57 -15.59 16.72
N GLN A 127 26.19 -16.48 15.81
CA GLN A 127 27.04 -17.58 15.31
C GLN A 127 28.24 -17.08 14.51
N ASN A 128 28.10 -16.00 13.73
CA ASN A 128 29.21 -15.37 13.01
C ASN A 128 30.30 -14.75 13.92
N GLY A 129 30.24 -14.95 15.25
CA GLY A 129 31.31 -14.65 16.20
C GLY A 129 32.08 -15.87 16.72
N LEU A 130 31.66 -17.09 16.36
CA LEU A 130 32.29 -18.35 16.75
C LEU A 130 32.93 -18.98 15.51
N GLU A 131 34.14 -19.54 15.64
CA GLU A 131 34.77 -20.29 14.56
C GLU A 131 33.85 -21.46 14.14
N THR A 132 33.44 -21.48 12.87
CA THR A 132 32.55 -22.48 12.30
C THR A 132 33.24 -23.85 12.29
N THR A 133 32.77 -24.78 13.12
CA THR A 133 33.20 -26.18 13.02
C THR A 133 32.45 -26.86 11.88
N PRO A 134 33.05 -27.88 11.23
CA PRO A 134 32.42 -28.63 10.13
C PRO A 134 31.04 -29.20 10.47
N GLU A 135 30.77 -29.52 11.75
CA GLU A 135 29.45 -30.03 12.17
C GLU A 135 28.34 -28.98 12.05
N THR A 136 28.62 -27.71 12.37
CA THR A 136 27.61 -26.63 12.29
C THR A 136 27.23 -26.26 10.85
N ILE A 137 28.17 -26.41 9.91
CA ILE A 137 27.92 -26.22 8.47
C ILE A 137 27.04 -27.36 7.92
N LEU A 138 27.24 -28.59 8.41
CA LEU A 138 26.46 -29.76 8.00
C LEU A 138 25.01 -29.68 8.49
N GLU A 139 24.77 -29.23 9.74
CA GLU A 139 23.43 -29.02 10.28
C GLU A 139 22.65 -27.93 9.52
N GLN A 140 23.30 -26.81 9.17
CA GLN A 140 22.69 -25.75 8.35
C GLN A 140 22.37 -26.23 6.92
N ALA A 141 23.27 -27.00 6.30
CA ALA A 141 23.06 -27.55 4.96
C ALA A 141 21.94 -28.60 4.94
N MET A 142 21.74 -29.34 6.04
CA MET A 142 20.65 -30.31 6.17
C MET A 142 19.28 -29.61 6.28
N ASP A 143 19.17 -28.53 7.06
CA ASP A 143 17.94 -27.73 7.21
C ASP A 143 17.53 -26.97 5.92
N ASP A 144 18.50 -26.51 5.13
CA ASP A 144 18.23 -25.84 3.84
C ASP A 144 17.88 -26.85 2.71
N SER A 145 18.33 -28.11 2.81
CA SER A 145 18.07 -29.14 1.81
C SER A 145 16.62 -29.67 1.80
N GLU A 146 15.92 -29.63 2.94
CA GLU A 146 14.52 -30.09 3.04
C GLU A 146 13.51 -29.12 2.38
N LYS A 147 13.92 -27.89 2.05
CA LYS A 147 13.03 -26.84 1.51
C LYS A 147 12.83 -26.89 -0.01
N HIS A 148 13.56 -27.73 -0.75
CA HIS A 148 13.66 -27.61 -2.23
C HIS A 148 13.13 -28.78 -3.06
N LEU A 149 12.21 -29.58 -2.52
CA LEU A 149 11.46 -30.54 -3.32
C LEU A 149 9.97 -30.42 -3.06
N LYS A 150 9.23 -29.73 -3.95
CA LYS A 150 7.94 -30.19 -4.49
C LYS A 150 7.27 -29.22 -5.49
N TYR A 151 7.12 -29.75 -6.70
CA TYR A 151 6.09 -29.52 -7.72
C TYR A 151 6.09 -28.26 -8.60
N LEU A 152 6.60 -28.48 -9.81
CA LEU A 152 6.16 -27.82 -11.05
C LEU A 152 5.30 -28.83 -11.83
N GLY A 153 4.11 -28.42 -12.29
CA GLY A 153 3.37 -29.19 -13.29
C GLY A 153 1.84 -29.20 -13.20
N LEU A 154 1.16 -28.12 -12.74
CA LEU A 154 -0.28 -27.83 -12.98
C LEU A 154 -0.70 -26.42 -12.43
N THR A 155 0.21 -25.45 -12.48
CA THR A 155 0.39 -24.41 -11.44
C THR A 155 -0.05 -22.97 -11.75
N VAL A 156 -0.96 -22.70 -12.69
CA VAL A 156 -1.35 -21.28 -12.96
C VAL A 156 -2.84 -20.99 -12.80
N VAL A 157 -3.73 -21.85 -13.28
CA VAL A 157 -5.17 -21.54 -13.29
C VAL A 157 -5.91 -22.21 -12.12
N GLY A 158 -5.55 -23.44 -11.77
CA GLY A 158 -6.13 -24.18 -10.64
C GLY A 158 -5.85 -23.54 -9.27
N PRO A 159 -4.59 -23.18 -8.95
CA PRO A 159 -4.27 -22.51 -7.69
C PRO A 159 -4.92 -21.14 -7.55
N PHE A 160 -5.10 -20.36 -8.63
CA PHE A 160 -5.77 -19.05 -8.53
C PHE A 160 -7.25 -19.18 -8.13
N ILE A 161 -7.97 -20.15 -8.69
CA ILE A 161 -9.38 -20.40 -8.34
C ILE A 161 -9.50 -21.06 -6.96
N ALA A 162 -8.62 -22.02 -6.65
CA ALA A 162 -8.58 -22.68 -5.34
C ALA A 162 -8.13 -21.73 -4.22
N GLU A 163 -7.15 -20.86 -4.46
CA GLU A 163 -6.72 -19.80 -3.54
C GLU A 163 -7.85 -18.81 -3.34
N LYS A 164 -8.55 -18.36 -4.40
CA LYS A 164 -9.73 -17.49 -4.23
C LYS A 164 -10.88 -18.17 -3.49
N ALA A 165 -11.12 -19.46 -3.72
CA ALA A 165 -12.15 -20.23 -3.01
C ALA A 165 -11.78 -20.48 -1.53
N VAL A 166 -10.51 -20.79 -1.24
CA VAL A 166 -9.96 -20.95 0.12
C VAL A 166 -9.86 -19.60 0.84
N GLU A 167 -9.58 -18.50 0.14
CA GLU A 167 -9.66 -17.14 0.67
C GLU A 167 -11.10 -16.77 1.03
N PHE A 168 -12.08 -17.21 0.23
CA PHE A 168 -13.50 -17.01 0.48
C PHE A 168 -13.99 -17.84 1.67
N SER A 169 -13.54 -19.09 1.80
CA SER A 169 -13.91 -19.99 2.91
C SER A 169 -13.10 -19.75 4.19
N GLY A 170 -11.89 -19.17 4.08
CA GLY A 170 -10.94 -18.96 5.17
C GLY A 170 -11.19 -17.71 6.02
N GLY A 171 -12.27 -16.97 5.77
CA GLY A 171 -12.64 -15.81 6.56
C GLY A 171 -11.71 -14.60 6.41
N ARG A 172 -11.00 -14.48 5.27
CA ARG A 172 -10.17 -13.30 4.96
C ARG A 172 -11.06 -12.11 4.60
N THR A 173 -11.62 -11.46 5.62
CA THR A 173 -12.48 -10.28 5.48
C THR A 173 -11.87 -9.16 4.63
N THR A 174 -10.54 -9.06 4.59
CA THR A 174 -9.80 -8.11 3.74
C THR A 174 -10.00 -8.36 2.25
N VAL A 175 -9.99 -9.63 1.81
CA VAL A 175 -10.19 -10.01 0.40
C VAL A 175 -11.61 -9.69 -0.04
N ILE A 176 -12.60 -10.02 0.80
CA ILE A 176 -14.02 -9.72 0.52
C ILE A 176 -14.22 -8.20 0.41
N LYS A 177 -13.59 -7.41 1.31
CA LYS A 177 -13.65 -5.94 1.27
C LYS A 177 -13.04 -5.36 0.00
N SER A 178 -11.85 -5.85 -0.40
CA SER A 178 -11.21 -5.42 -1.64
C SER A 178 -12.08 -5.74 -2.85
N TRP A 179 -12.64 -6.95 -2.92
CA TRP A 179 -13.51 -7.34 -4.02
C TRP A 179 -14.82 -6.52 -4.08
N MET A 180 -15.45 -6.25 -2.94
CA MET A 180 -16.61 -5.35 -2.89
C MET A 180 -16.25 -3.93 -3.34
N GLY A 181 -15.05 -3.45 -3.00
CA GLY A 181 -14.51 -2.19 -3.49
C GLY A 181 -14.41 -2.17 -5.02
N ASP A 182 -13.77 -3.18 -5.61
CA ASP A 182 -13.60 -3.31 -7.07
C ASP A 182 -14.97 -3.37 -7.79
N ILE A 183 -15.95 -4.08 -7.23
CA ILE A 183 -17.30 -4.15 -7.82
C ILE A 183 -18.00 -2.80 -7.71
N ASN A 184 -17.89 -2.14 -6.56
CA ASN A 184 -18.49 -0.82 -6.34
C ASN A 184 -17.94 0.21 -7.32
N GLU A 185 -16.62 0.20 -7.56
CA GLU A 185 -15.96 1.06 -8.54
C GLU A 185 -16.48 0.80 -9.97
N ARG A 186 -16.55 -0.48 -10.39
CA ARG A 186 -17.11 -0.86 -11.70
C ARG A 186 -18.59 -0.47 -11.85
N ARG A 187 -19.37 -0.59 -10.77
CA ARG A 187 -20.76 -0.14 -10.74
C ARG A 187 -20.83 1.36 -10.95
N LEU A 188 -20.05 2.16 -10.21
CA LEU A 188 -20.01 3.62 -10.35
C LEU A 188 -19.57 4.02 -11.76
N TYR A 189 -18.54 3.37 -12.28
CA TYR A 189 -18.11 3.54 -13.67
C TYR A 189 -19.27 3.33 -14.65
N TRP A 190 -20.06 2.26 -14.49
CA TRP A 190 -21.23 2.05 -15.35
C TRP A 190 -22.34 3.07 -15.11
N VAL A 191 -22.62 3.46 -13.87
CA VAL A 191 -23.64 4.46 -13.55
C VAL A 191 -23.33 5.76 -14.29
N TRP A 192 -22.06 6.19 -14.30
CA TRP A 192 -21.65 7.41 -14.99
C TRP A 192 -21.47 7.22 -16.49
N GLY A 193 -20.74 6.19 -16.92
CA GLY A 193 -20.47 5.92 -18.34
C GLY A 193 -21.70 5.45 -19.11
N GLY A 194 -22.50 4.55 -18.53
CA GLY A 194 -23.78 4.11 -19.07
C GLY A 194 -24.83 5.23 -19.05
N GLY A 195 -24.86 6.05 -18.00
CA GLY A 195 -25.71 7.24 -17.92
C GLY A 195 -25.36 8.29 -18.98
N LEU A 196 -24.06 8.57 -19.18
CA LEU A 196 -23.57 9.42 -20.27
C LEU A 196 -23.99 8.86 -21.63
N LEU A 197 -23.74 7.57 -21.87
CA LEU A 197 -24.04 6.92 -23.13
C LEU A 197 -25.55 6.92 -23.44
N SER A 198 -26.39 6.63 -22.44
CA SER A 198 -27.84 6.72 -22.55
C SER A 198 -28.30 8.14 -22.88
N SER A 199 -27.68 9.16 -22.28
CA SER A 199 -28.02 10.56 -22.53
C SER A 199 -27.62 11.00 -23.94
N VAL A 200 -26.42 10.62 -24.40
CA VAL A 200 -25.94 10.88 -25.76
C VAL A 200 -26.82 10.19 -26.80
N ILE A 201 -27.19 8.91 -26.59
CA ILE A 201 -28.09 8.20 -27.50
C ILE A 201 -29.50 8.83 -27.49
N GLY A 202 -29.95 9.31 -26.32
CA GLY A 202 -31.21 10.04 -26.19
C GLY A 202 -31.30 11.30 -27.05
N LEU A 203 -30.17 12.01 -27.23
CA LEU A 203 -30.05 13.17 -28.13
C LEU A 203 -30.15 12.83 -29.62
N MET A 204 -29.87 11.59 -30.01
CA MET A 204 -29.81 11.23 -31.42
C MET A 204 -31.22 11.17 -32.05
N PRO A 205 -31.35 11.46 -33.35
CA PRO A 205 -32.63 11.30 -34.07
C PRO A 205 -33.15 9.86 -34.00
N GLU A 206 -34.47 9.69 -33.92
CA GLU A 206 -35.12 8.37 -33.82
C GLU A 206 -34.79 7.41 -34.98
N HIS A 207 -34.49 7.96 -36.17
CA HIS A 207 -34.18 7.18 -37.36
C HIS A 207 -32.70 6.79 -37.48
N LEU A 208 -31.83 7.23 -36.57
CA LEU A 208 -30.41 6.96 -36.66
C LEU A 208 -30.05 5.62 -36.02
N GLY A 209 -29.65 4.67 -36.87
CA GLY A 209 -29.11 3.38 -36.44
C GLY A 209 -30.11 2.55 -35.62
N HIS A 210 -29.63 1.90 -34.56
CA HIS A 210 -30.43 1.03 -33.69
C HIS A 210 -30.77 1.68 -32.34
N LYS A 211 -31.07 2.99 -32.31
CA LYS A 211 -31.31 3.79 -31.09
C LYS A 211 -32.13 3.07 -30.00
N ASN A 212 -33.34 2.61 -30.34
CA ASN A 212 -34.25 1.97 -29.36
C ASN A 212 -33.68 0.68 -28.79
N ALA A 213 -33.06 -0.16 -29.63
CA ALA A 213 -32.41 -1.39 -29.18
C ALA A 213 -31.17 -1.08 -28.32
N ALA A 214 -30.39 -0.07 -28.69
CA ALA A 214 -29.24 0.39 -27.93
C ALA A 214 -29.64 0.86 -26.52
N GLN A 215 -30.69 1.69 -26.41
CA GLN A 215 -31.23 2.14 -25.12
C GLN A 215 -31.73 0.97 -24.26
N GLN A 216 -32.44 0.01 -24.87
CA GLN A 216 -32.92 -1.18 -24.18
C GLN A 216 -31.75 -2.03 -23.61
N VAL A 217 -30.71 -2.25 -24.42
CA VAL A 217 -29.52 -3.00 -23.98
C VAL A 217 -28.78 -2.26 -22.87
N LEU A 218 -28.61 -0.93 -22.97
CA LEU A 218 -27.96 -0.13 -21.93
C LEU A 218 -28.76 -0.07 -20.62
N GLY A 219 -30.09 -0.13 -20.70
CA GLY A 219 -30.96 -0.21 -19.54
C GLY A 219 -30.96 -1.59 -18.86
N THR A 220 -30.52 -2.65 -19.56
CA THR A 220 -30.61 -4.02 -19.06
C THR A 220 -29.84 -4.25 -17.73
N PRO A 221 -28.62 -3.70 -17.53
CA PRO A 221 -27.93 -3.84 -16.25
C PRO A 221 -28.51 -2.99 -15.11
N ALA A 222 -29.35 -1.99 -15.40
CA ALA A 222 -29.78 -1.00 -14.41
C ALA A 222 -30.46 -1.62 -13.17
N PRO A 223 -31.38 -2.61 -13.27
CA PRO A 223 -31.96 -3.24 -12.09
C PRO A 223 -30.90 -3.96 -11.24
N VAL A 224 -30.02 -4.75 -11.87
CA VAL A 224 -28.97 -5.51 -11.18
C VAL A 224 -28.00 -4.56 -10.46
N LEU A 225 -27.58 -3.49 -11.13
CA LEU A 225 -26.70 -2.48 -10.55
C LEU A 225 -27.39 -1.67 -9.47
N GLY A 226 -28.70 -1.43 -9.59
CA GLY A 226 -29.54 -0.83 -8.56
C GLY A 226 -29.61 -1.68 -7.30
N TYR A 227 -29.85 -2.99 -7.42
CA TYR A 227 -29.77 -3.91 -6.28
C TYR A 227 -28.37 -3.96 -5.68
N ALA A 228 -27.34 -4.07 -6.53
CA ALA A 228 -25.96 -4.07 -6.08
C ALA A 228 -25.58 -2.75 -5.36
N SER A 229 -26.22 -1.64 -5.72
CA SER A 229 -25.90 -0.33 -5.16
C SER A 229 -26.14 -0.23 -3.66
N TRP A 230 -27.11 -0.94 -3.08
CA TRP A 230 -27.35 -0.93 -1.64
C TRP A 230 -26.91 -2.23 -0.96
N ILE A 231 -27.02 -3.38 -1.65
CA ILE A 231 -26.59 -4.68 -1.11
C ILE A 231 -25.10 -4.66 -0.77
N LEU A 232 -24.26 -4.10 -1.64
CA LEU A 232 -22.81 -4.06 -1.41
C LEU A 232 -22.47 -3.22 -0.17
N TYR A 233 -23.08 -2.05 -0.02
CA TYR A 233 -22.84 -1.21 1.16
C TYR A 233 -23.42 -1.82 2.43
N TYR A 234 -24.63 -2.40 2.43
CA TYR A 234 -25.13 -3.08 3.64
C TYR A 234 -24.33 -4.34 3.99
N THR A 235 -23.81 -5.06 2.99
CA THR A 235 -22.93 -6.20 3.22
C THR A 235 -21.61 -5.73 3.85
N ARG A 236 -20.99 -4.68 3.29
CA ARG A 236 -19.76 -4.10 3.83
C ARG A 236 -19.97 -3.52 5.23
N PHE A 237 -21.06 -2.78 5.43
CA PHE A 237 -21.51 -2.28 6.73
C PHE A 237 -21.71 -3.43 7.72
N GLY A 238 -22.42 -4.49 7.34
CA GLY A 238 -22.68 -5.65 8.18
C GLY A 238 -21.39 -6.38 8.58
N ILE A 239 -20.42 -6.49 7.67
CA ILE A 239 -19.09 -7.06 7.98
C ILE A 239 -18.34 -6.16 8.98
N GLU A 240 -18.28 -4.84 8.75
CA GLU A 240 -17.59 -3.93 9.67
C GLU A 240 -18.28 -3.83 11.03
N LEU A 241 -19.61 -3.82 11.04
CA LEU A 241 -20.43 -3.75 12.24
C LEU A 241 -20.33 -5.06 13.02
N SER A 242 -20.40 -6.21 12.35
CA SER A 242 -20.22 -7.50 13.01
C SER A 242 -18.82 -7.64 13.60
N LEU A 243 -17.77 -7.17 12.91
CA LEU A 243 -16.41 -7.12 13.49
C LEU A 243 -16.36 -6.18 14.70
N LEU A 244 -16.95 -4.98 14.63
CA LEU A 244 -17.02 -4.07 15.76
C LEU A 244 -17.74 -4.71 16.95
N LEU A 245 -18.91 -5.31 16.74
CA LEU A 245 -19.72 -5.95 17.78
C LEU A 245 -19.02 -7.19 18.33
N LYS A 246 -18.44 -8.03 17.47
CA LYS A 246 -17.66 -9.22 17.84
C LYS A 246 -16.55 -8.86 18.82
N HIS A 247 -15.82 -7.78 18.56
CA HIS A 247 -14.72 -7.34 19.43
C HIS A 247 -15.18 -6.48 20.62
N THR A 248 -16.42 -5.99 20.63
CA THR A 248 -16.97 -5.18 21.73
C THR A 248 -17.72 -6.02 22.76
N ILE A 249 -18.60 -6.92 22.32
CA ILE A 249 -19.47 -7.72 23.18
C ILE A 249 -18.74 -8.99 23.60
N LYS A 250 -18.64 -9.23 24.91
CA LYS A 250 -18.04 -10.48 25.42
C LYS A 250 -18.88 -11.67 24.97
N GLY A 251 -18.22 -12.69 24.42
CA GLY A 251 -18.88 -13.90 23.96
C GLY A 251 -17.88 -15.04 23.73
N PRO A 252 -18.36 -16.25 23.39
CA PRO A 252 -17.52 -17.44 23.21
C PRO A 252 -16.52 -17.32 22.03
N TRP A 253 -16.70 -16.36 21.14
CA TRP A 253 -15.79 -16.06 20.02
C TRP A 253 -14.56 -15.21 20.42
N MET A 254 -14.52 -14.72 21.65
CA MET A 254 -13.49 -13.82 22.19
C MET A 254 -12.54 -14.60 23.08
N SER A 255 -11.23 -14.37 22.92
CA SER A 255 -10.24 -15.00 23.80
C SER A 255 -10.42 -14.54 25.26
N LYS A 256 -9.90 -15.31 26.21
CA LYS A 256 -9.98 -14.94 27.63
C LYS A 256 -9.18 -13.67 27.90
N GLU A 257 -8.11 -13.46 27.15
CA GLU A 257 -7.21 -12.32 27.20
C GLU A 257 -7.90 -11.05 26.68
N GLU A 258 -8.59 -11.12 25.54
CA GLU A 258 -9.37 -9.99 25.02
C GLU A 258 -10.55 -9.65 25.95
N GLN A 259 -11.17 -10.64 26.60
CA GLN A 259 -12.24 -10.42 27.58
C GLN A 259 -11.80 -9.64 28.82
N GLN A 260 -10.49 -9.61 29.13
CA GLN A 260 -9.94 -8.82 30.24
C GLN A 260 -9.93 -7.33 29.90
N ILE A 261 -9.91 -6.95 28.61
CA ILE A 261 -9.93 -5.56 28.19
C ILE A 261 -11.33 -4.95 28.40
N PRO A 262 -11.45 -3.77 29.03
CA PRO A 262 -12.73 -3.09 29.23
C PRO A 262 -13.50 -2.94 27.91
N ALA A 263 -14.81 -3.21 27.93
CA ALA A 263 -15.64 -3.21 26.73
C ALA A 263 -15.64 -1.85 26.01
N TRP A 264 -15.57 -0.75 26.77
CA TRP A 264 -15.49 0.59 26.21
C TRP A 264 -14.17 0.85 25.47
N GLU A 265 -13.05 0.36 25.99
CA GLU A 265 -11.75 0.48 25.32
C GLU A 265 -11.72 -0.34 24.02
N ARG A 266 -12.29 -1.57 24.07
CA ARG A 266 -12.47 -2.40 22.87
C ARG A 266 -13.34 -1.72 21.83
N PHE A 267 -14.49 -1.17 22.24
CA PHE A 267 -15.39 -0.41 21.38
C PHE A 267 -14.66 0.79 20.75
N LYS A 268 -14.02 1.63 21.56
CA LYS A 268 -13.31 2.82 21.08
C LYS A 268 -12.26 2.44 20.04
N THR A 269 -11.45 1.42 20.30
CA THR A 269 -10.42 0.96 19.36
C THR A 269 -11.02 0.45 18.05
N GLN A 270 -12.08 -0.35 18.11
CA GLN A 270 -12.74 -0.87 16.91
C GLN A 270 -13.48 0.24 16.14
N TRP A 271 -14.08 1.18 16.85
CA TRP A 271 -14.71 2.37 16.29
C TRP A 271 -13.68 3.23 15.55
N GLN A 272 -12.52 3.51 16.14
CA GLN A 272 -11.47 4.30 15.46
C GLN A 272 -11.00 3.66 14.15
N GLN A 273 -10.94 2.32 14.09
CA GLN A 273 -10.55 1.60 12.88
C GLN A 273 -11.62 1.62 11.77
N ARG A 274 -12.91 1.78 12.12
CA ARG A 274 -14.03 1.47 11.23
C ARG A 274 -15.02 2.60 11.02
N LYS A 275 -15.02 3.63 11.86
CA LYS A 275 -16.05 4.69 11.90
C LYS A 275 -16.31 5.31 10.52
N PHE A 276 -15.26 5.63 9.77
CA PHE A 276 -15.43 6.24 8.44
C PHE A 276 -16.12 5.30 7.46
N MET A 277 -15.75 4.02 7.45
CA MET A 277 -16.41 3.01 6.60
C MET A 277 -17.84 2.73 7.07
N LEU A 278 -18.07 2.58 8.37
CA LEU A 278 -19.40 2.34 8.94
C LEU A 278 -20.37 3.49 8.64
N LEU A 279 -19.94 4.73 8.87
CA LEU A 279 -20.75 5.91 8.61
C LEU A 279 -21.03 6.06 7.11
N ASN A 280 -19.99 5.95 6.29
CA ASN A 280 -20.12 6.00 4.84
C ASN A 280 -21.12 4.94 4.33
N ASP A 281 -20.96 3.69 4.74
CA ASP A 281 -21.76 2.58 4.23
C ASP A 281 -23.19 2.61 4.71
N ALA A 282 -23.42 3.01 5.97
CA ALA A 282 -24.77 3.15 6.50
C ALA A 282 -25.57 4.19 5.71
N VAL A 283 -24.96 5.35 5.42
CA VAL A 283 -25.63 6.43 4.68
C VAL A 283 -25.80 6.02 3.22
N TRP A 284 -24.75 5.53 2.55
CA TRP A 284 -24.85 5.07 1.15
C TRP A 284 -25.85 3.95 0.94
N ALA A 285 -25.84 2.92 1.79
CA ALA A 285 -26.79 1.81 1.68
C ALA A 285 -28.23 2.29 1.82
N THR A 286 -28.50 3.11 2.84
CA THR A 286 -29.85 3.60 3.14
C THR A 286 -30.35 4.53 2.05
N VAL A 287 -29.53 5.49 1.61
CA VAL A 287 -29.90 6.41 0.54
C VAL A 287 -30.12 5.64 -0.76
N ASN A 288 -29.21 4.75 -1.16
CA ASN A 288 -29.37 3.97 -2.39
C ASN A 288 -30.62 3.07 -2.35
N LEU A 289 -30.92 2.46 -1.20
CA LEU A 289 -32.16 1.69 -1.04
C LEU A 289 -33.39 2.59 -1.23
N VAL A 290 -33.40 3.75 -0.56
CA VAL A 290 -34.51 4.71 -0.62
C VAL A 290 -34.70 5.23 -2.04
N THR A 291 -33.61 5.64 -2.69
CA THR A 291 -33.64 6.18 -4.04
C THR A 291 -34.00 5.13 -5.08
N PHE A 292 -33.62 3.86 -4.89
CA PHE A 292 -33.92 2.77 -5.82
C PHE A 292 -35.36 2.25 -5.74
N PHE A 293 -35.99 2.22 -4.55
CA PHE A 293 -37.35 1.68 -4.40
C PHE A 293 -38.44 2.74 -4.37
N TRP A 294 -38.17 3.94 -3.83
CA TRP A 294 -39.21 4.93 -3.56
C TRP A 294 -39.00 6.25 -4.31
N LEU A 295 -37.76 6.68 -4.52
CA LEU A 295 -37.46 7.97 -5.16
C LEU A 295 -36.91 7.80 -6.59
N THR A 296 -37.45 6.84 -7.34
CA THR A 296 -37.15 6.62 -8.75
C THR A 296 -38.19 7.26 -9.68
N GLY A 297 -37.81 7.48 -10.93
CA GLY A 297 -38.72 7.82 -12.03
C GLY A 297 -38.76 9.31 -12.37
N SER A 298 -39.55 9.66 -13.38
CA SER A 298 -39.73 11.04 -13.82
C SER A 298 -40.63 11.84 -12.87
N GLY A 299 -40.32 13.12 -12.65
CA GLY A 299 -41.15 14.05 -11.87
C GLY A 299 -40.60 14.35 -10.48
N ILE A 300 -41.50 14.65 -9.53
CA ILE A 300 -41.13 15.16 -8.21
C ILE A 300 -40.37 14.14 -7.35
N LEU A 301 -40.69 12.85 -7.46
CA LEU A 301 -40.01 11.79 -6.72
C LEU A 301 -38.55 11.64 -7.16
N GLY A 302 -38.29 11.59 -8.47
CA GLY A 302 -36.92 11.57 -9.00
C GLY A 302 -36.13 12.83 -8.64
N TYR A 303 -36.79 14.00 -8.61
CA TYR A 303 -36.15 15.24 -8.14
C TYR A 303 -35.72 15.15 -6.67
N TRP A 304 -36.57 14.62 -5.79
CA TRP A 304 -36.17 14.35 -4.40
C TRP A 304 -35.08 13.30 -4.28
N GLY A 305 -35.11 12.26 -5.11
CA GLY A 305 -34.05 11.25 -5.17
C GLY A 305 -32.69 11.88 -5.51
N ASN A 306 -32.68 12.80 -6.48
CA ASN A 306 -31.51 13.61 -6.82
C ASN A 306 -31.07 14.49 -5.65
N ILE A 307 -32.01 15.13 -4.93
CA ILE A 307 -31.67 15.97 -3.78
C ILE A 307 -30.94 15.18 -2.70
N ILE A 308 -31.50 14.03 -2.32
CA ILE A 308 -30.91 13.17 -1.30
C ILE A 308 -29.54 12.65 -1.74
N THR A 309 -29.39 12.31 -3.03
CA THR A 309 -28.10 11.85 -3.58
C THR A 309 -27.02 12.93 -3.51
N ALA A 310 -27.35 14.20 -3.77
CA ALA A 310 -26.38 15.28 -3.59
C ALA A 310 -26.03 15.51 -2.11
N GLY A 311 -27.04 15.42 -1.22
CA GLY A 311 -26.80 15.44 0.23
C GLY A 311 -25.85 14.33 0.68
N LEU A 312 -25.96 13.14 0.09
CA LEU A 312 -25.04 12.03 0.32
C LEU A 312 -23.61 12.33 -0.17
N LEU A 313 -23.44 12.90 -1.37
CA LEU A 313 -22.11 13.32 -1.85
C LEU A 313 -21.47 14.37 -0.93
N LEU A 314 -22.27 15.25 -0.32
CA LEU A 314 -21.78 16.21 0.68
C LEU A 314 -21.31 15.52 1.96
N VAL A 315 -21.99 14.45 2.38
CA VAL A 315 -21.55 13.61 3.50
C VAL A 315 -20.19 12.97 3.19
N ASP A 316 -19.97 12.47 1.97
CA ASP A 316 -18.68 11.91 1.55
C ASP A 316 -17.55 12.94 1.63
N ALA A 317 -17.79 14.15 1.13
CA ALA A 317 -16.82 15.25 1.24
C ALA A 317 -16.52 15.59 2.70
N SER A 318 -17.56 15.61 3.55
CA SER A 318 -17.43 15.90 4.98
C SER A 318 -16.65 14.81 5.73
N LEU A 319 -16.92 13.53 5.46
CA LEU A 319 -16.19 12.40 6.05
C LEU A 319 -14.73 12.37 5.59
N THR A 320 -14.48 12.71 4.33
CA THR A 320 -13.12 12.80 3.78
C THR A 320 -12.33 13.93 4.43
N LEU A 321 -12.95 15.10 4.63
CA LEU A 321 -12.36 16.22 5.36
C LEU A 321 -12.07 15.86 6.82
N TRP A 322 -13.01 15.21 7.50
CA TRP A 322 -12.78 14.74 8.87
C TRP A 322 -11.60 13.76 8.94
N ARG A 323 -11.54 12.79 8.03
CA ARG A 323 -10.42 11.85 7.94
C ARG A 323 -9.08 12.56 7.71
N PHE A 324 -9.07 13.57 6.83
CA PHE A 324 -7.87 14.36 6.56
C PHE A 324 -7.34 15.06 7.83
N TYR A 325 -8.24 15.71 8.59
CA TYR A 325 -7.88 16.37 9.83
C TYR A 325 -7.30 15.39 10.85
N GLU A 326 -7.96 14.26 11.08
CA GLU A 326 -7.52 13.27 12.06
C GLU A 326 -6.18 12.63 11.72
N GLU A 327 -5.98 12.28 10.44
CA GLU A 327 -4.71 11.72 9.98
C GLU A 327 -3.56 12.74 10.08
N THR A 328 -3.86 14.03 9.88
CA THR A 328 -2.88 15.11 10.07
C THR A 328 -2.49 15.24 11.53
N THR A 329 -3.46 15.26 12.44
CA THR A 329 -3.19 15.31 13.89
C THR A 329 -2.34 14.12 14.32
N ARG A 330 -2.68 12.91 13.86
CA ARG A 330 -1.91 11.70 14.15
C ARG A 330 -0.46 11.80 13.68
N HIS A 331 -0.23 12.26 12.46
CA HIS A 331 1.12 12.41 11.94
C HIS A 331 1.94 13.40 12.78
N ASN A 332 1.35 14.53 13.18
CA ASN A 332 2.02 15.52 14.02
C ASN A 332 2.39 14.93 15.40
N GLU A 333 1.52 14.11 15.99
CA GLU A 333 1.83 13.40 17.24
C GLU A 333 2.98 12.40 17.08
N GLU A 334 3.06 11.70 15.95
CA GLU A 334 4.14 10.76 15.63
C GLU A 334 5.47 11.50 15.44
N LEU A 335 5.50 12.62 14.71
CA LEU A 335 6.71 13.45 14.57
C LEU A 335 7.18 14.03 15.92
N ALA A 336 6.25 14.50 16.75
CA ALA A 336 6.59 15.01 18.08
C ALA A 336 7.20 13.93 18.99
N ARG A 337 6.88 12.64 18.78
CA ARG A 337 7.53 11.54 19.51
C ARG A 337 8.95 11.33 19.06
N TYR A 338 9.20 11.28 17.74
CA TYR A 338 10.57 11.17 17.22
C TYR A 338 11.45 12.31 17.70
N ALA A 339 10.95 13.55 17.64
CA ALA A 339 11.69 14.72 18.13
C ALA A 339 12.10 14.58 19.60
N ARG A 340 11.17 14.13 20.48
CA ARG A 340 11.47 13.90 21.90
C ARG A 340 12.51 12.80 22.11
N ASP A 341 12.42 11.69 21.39
CA ASP A 341 13.36 10.57 21.55
C ASP A 341 14.76 10.93 21.05
N ILE A 342 14.84 11.69 19.96
CA ILE A 342 16.11 12.23 19.43
C ILE A 342 16.72 13.22 20.43
N GLU A 343 15.92 14.12 21.01
CA GLU A 343 16.37 15.07 22.03
C GLU A 343 16.86 14.35 23.29
N ALA A 344 16.14 13.32 23.75
CA ALA A 344 16.53 12.51 24.91
C ALA A 344 17.87 11.78 24.68
N LEU A 345 18.09 11.23 23.48
CA LEU A 345 19.38 10.61 23.13
C LEU A 345 20.50 11.65 23.00
N LYS A 346 20.23 12.84 22.44
CA LYS A 346 21.20 13.94 22.36
C LYS A 346 21.61 14.44 23.75
N ALA A 347 20.66 14.50 24.69
CA ALA A 347 20.95 14.84 26.09
C ALA A 347 21.84 13.78 26.74
N LYS A 348 21.51 12.49 26.61
CA LYS A 348 22.37 11.38 27.11
C LYS A 348 23.78 11.42 26.51
N LEU A 349 23.90 11.76 25.22
CA LEU A 349 25.19 11.89 24.55
C LEU A 349 26.05 13.03 25.12
N HIS A 350 25.42 14.13 25.54
CA HIS A 350 26.10 15.27 26.15
C HIS A 350 26.61 14.94 27.56
N ASP A 351 25.83 14.17 28.34
CA ASP A 351 26.18 13.79 29.71
C ASP A 351 27.19 12.64 29.79
N GLU A 352 27.34 11.85 28.72
CA GLU A 352 28.30 10.73 28.66
C GLU A 352 29.75 11.25 28.57
N ASP A 353 30.60 10.84 29.52
CA ASP A 353 32.02 11.20 29.59
C ASP A 353 32.77 10.97 28.27
N GLU A 354 33.64 11.91 27.89
CA GLU A 354 34.50 11.81 26.68
C GLU A 354 35.33 10.52 26.62
N LYS A 355 35.58 9.90 27.77
CA LYS A 355 36.36 8.66 27.88
C LYS A 355 35.63 7.45 27.30
N ASN A 356 34.30 7.49 27.16
CA ASN A 356 33.51 6.41 26.57
C ASN A 356 33.22 6.67 25.08
N ALA A 357 34.28 6.77 24.28
CA ALA A 357 34.18 7.05 22.85
C ALA A 357 33.33 6.03 22.07
N GLU A 358 33.27 4.77 22.54
CA GLU A 358 32.45 3.72 21.94
C GLU A 358 30.95 3.94 22.22
N ALA A 359 30.56 4.27 23.45
CA ALA A 359 29.17 4.60 23.77
C ALA A 359 28.68 5.86 23.05
N ARG A 360 29.53 6.88 22.91
CA ARG A 360 29.20 8.07 22.10
C ARG A 360 28.92 7.73 20.65
N ARG A 361 29.76 6.89 20.02
CA ARG A 361 29.53 6.41 18.63
C ARG A 361 28.26 5.59 18.52
N LEU A 362 27.96 4.77 19.52
CA LEU A 362 26.72 3.98 19.59
C LEU A 362 25.48 4.89 19.61
N MET A 363 25.44 5.86 20.51
CA MET A 363 24.33 6.82 20.61
C MET A 363 24.17 7.66 19.34
N GLN A 364 25.29 8.11 18.72
CA GLN A 364 25.25 8.84 17.45
C GLN A 364 24.60 8.03 16.32
N ARG A 365 24.88 6.74 16.21
CA ARG A 365 24.24 5.86 15.23
C ARG A 365 22.74 5.72 15.47
N GLN A 366 22.32 5.65 16.73
CA GLN A 366 20.92 5.54 17.10
C GLN A 366 20.15 6.83 16.78
N ILE A 367 20.75 7.98 17.07
CA ILE A 367 20.22 9.29 16.66
C ILE A 367 20.05 9.33 15.15
N ALA A 368 21.09 8.97 14.38
CA ALA A 368 21.03 8.95 12.92
C ALA A 368 19.94 7.97 12.39
N SER A 369 19.76 6.82 13.04
CA SER A 369 18.69 5.88 12.70
C SER A 369 17.30 6.47 12.96
N LEU A 370 17.08 7.15 14.08
CA LEU A 370 15.80 7.81 14.38
C LEU A 370 15.53 8.99 13.45
N GLU A 371 16.55 9.79 13.14
CA GLU A 371 16.44 10.88 12.16
C GLU A 371 16.06 10.33 10.77
N LYS A 372 16.64 9.19 10.34
CA LYS A 372 16.24 8.49 9.10
C LYS A 372 14.78 8.01 9.16
N MET A 373 14.34 7.44 10.29
CA MET A 373 12.94 7.01 10.47
C MET A 373 11.96 8.19 10.44
N GLN A 374 12.33 9.32 11.04
CA GLN A 374 11.55 10.56 10.99
C GLN A 374 11.41 11.06 9.55
N GLN A 375 12.50 11.13 8.78
CA GLN A 375 12.47 11.52 7.38
C GLN A 375 11.59 10.60 6.53
N GLN A 376 11.66 9.29 6.78
CA GLN A 376 10.78 8.33 6.11
C GLN A 376 9.31 8.54 6.47
N CYS A 377 9.00 8.85 7.73
CA CYS A 377 7.65 9.18 8.17
C CYS A 377 7.11 10.43 7.46
N GLU A 378 7.91 11.50 7.35
CA GLU A 378 7.55 12.72 6.62
C GLU A 378 7.35 12.46 5.12
N PHE A 379 8.21 11.64 4.52
CA PHE A 379 8.08 11.21 3.13
C PHE A 379 6.78 10.45 2.89
N ASP A 380 6.49 9.44 3.70
CA ASP A 380 5.26 8.65 3.59
C ASP A 380 4.01 9.50 3.81
N TRP A 381 4.08 10.44 4.76
CA TRP A 381 3.02 11.41 5.00
C TRP A 381 2.78 12.35 3.81
N LYS A 382 3.83 12.87 3.16
CA LYS A 382 3.70 13.74 1.99
C LYS A 382 2.80 13.13 0.91
N TYR A 383 3.05 11.87 0.56
CA TYR A 383 2.26 11.17 -0.46
C TYR A 383 0.87 10.76 0.06
N LYS A 384 0.75 10.40 1.34
CA LYS A 384 -0.56 10.16 1.97
C LYS A 384 -1.43 11.42 1.94
N LYS A 385 -0.85 12.59 2.23
CA LYS A 385 -1.50 13.89 2.18
C LYS A 385 -1.96 14.22 0.76
N TYR A 386 -1.12 14.00 -0.26
CA TYR A 386 -1.55 14.18 -1.66
C TYR A 386 -2.71 13.29 -2.05
N LYS A 387 -2.71 12.03 -1.60
CA LYS A 387 -3.83 11.11 -1.84
C LYS A 387 -5.12 11.61 -1.18
N LEU A 388 -5.07 12.01 0.10
CA LEU A 388 -6.24 12.52 0.81
C LEU A 388 -6.77 13.84 0.21
N ILE A 389 -5.89 14.72 -0.27
CA ILE A 389 -6.29 15.93 -1.01
C ILE A 389 -6.98 15.56 -2.31
N ASN A 390 -6.42 14.62 -3.08
CA ASN A 390 -7.04 14.14 -4.31
C ASN A 390 -8.43 13.52 -4.06
N ASP A 391 -8.59 12.74 -3.00
CA ASP A 391 -9.87 12.18 -2.56
C ASP A 391 -10.89 13.29 -2.23
N LEU A 392 -10.46 14.33 -1.48
CA LEU A 392 -11.32 15.46 -1.12
C LEU A 392 -11.71 16.29 -2.34
N THR A 393 -10.75 16.61 -3.22
CA THR A 393 -11.00 17.33 -4.47
C THR A 393 -11.98 16.57 -5.35
N TYR A 394 -11.83 15.24 -5.47
CA TYR A 394 -12.76 14.41 -6.21
C TYR A 394 -14.17 14.42 -5.61
N ALA A 395 -14.30 14.27 -4.29
CA ALA A 395 -15.60 14.31 -3.62
C ALA A 395 -16.32 15.66 -3.84
N ILE A 396 -15.61 16.79 -3.67
CA ILE A 396 -16.16 18.13 -3.92
C ILE A 396 -16.53 18.31 -5.38
N ALA A 397 -15.65 17.91 -6.31
CA ALA A 397 -15.92 18.03 -7.74
C ALA A 397 -17.14 17.20 -8.16
N LEU A 398 -17.33 16.00 -7.59
CA LEU A 398 -18.54 15.20 -7.80
C LEU A 398 -19.79 15.88 -7.27
N VAL A 399 -19.76 16.50 -6.08
CA VAL A 399 -20.91 17.28 -5.56
C VAL A 399 -21.31 18.36 -6.56
N VAL A 400 -20.32 19.11 -7.08
CA VAL A 400 -20.55 20.19 -8.06
C VAL A 400 -21.11 19.62 -9.37
N ALA A 401 -20.45 18.61 -9.95
CA ALA A 401 -20.87 17.99 -11.20
C ALA A 401 -22.27 17.38 -11.10
N PHE A 402 -22.57 16.69 -10.00
CA PHE A 402 -23.87 16.10 -9.76
C PHE A 402 -24.97 17.15 -9.54
N SER A 403 -24.64 18.27 -8.88
CA SER A 403 -25.58 19.41 -8.75
C SER A 403 -25.96 19.98 -10.12
N VAL A 404 -25.02 19.99 -11.08
CA VAL A 404 -25.29 20.35 -12.48
C VAL A 404 -26.17 19.30 -13.17
N VAL A 405 -25.86 18.00 -13.06
CA VAL A 405 -26.68 16.89 -13.60
C VAL A 405 -28.13 17.03 -13.17
N CYS A 406 -28.33 17.24 -11.87
CA CYS A 406 -29.65 17.23 -11.26
C CYS A 406 -30.41 18.55 -11.41
N CYS A 407 -29.81 19.54 -12.08
CA CYS A 407 -30.40 20.87 -12.24
C CYS A 407 -30.86 21.47 -10.91
N PHE A 408 -30.07 21.27 -9.85
CA PHE A 408 -30.50 21.45 -8.45
C PHE A 408 -31.19 22.79 -8.14
N PHE A 409 -30.76 23.84 -8.84
CA PHE A 409 -31.22 25.21 -8.68
C PHE A 409 -32.55 25.53 -9.39
N PHE A 410 -33.10 24.59 -10.17
CA PHE A 410 -34.30 24.80 -10.96
C PHE A 410 -35.32 23.66 -10.75
N PRO A 411 -36.57 23.98 -10.36
CA PRO A 411 -37.64 22.99 -10.34
C PRO A 411 -37.81 22.34 -11.72
N PRO A 412 -38.16 21.04 -11.82
CA PRO A 412 -38.35 20.38 -13.11
C PRO A 412 -39.37 21.09 -14.02
N ALA A 413 -40.37 21.74 -13.43
CA ALA A 413 -41.38 22.51 -14.15
C ALA A 413 -40.86 23.82 -14.78
N ALA A 414 -39.71 24.32 -14.33
CA ALA A 414 -39.11 25.57 -14.81
C ALA A 414 -38.12 25.34 -15.96
N LEU A 415 -37.76 24.10 -16.27
CA LEU A 415 -36.81 23.77 -17.32
C LEU A 415 -37.49 23.19 -18.55
N MET A 416 -37.09 23.68 -19.72
CA MET A 416 -37.50 23.05 -20.97
C MET A 416 -36.85 21.67 -21.09
N PRO A 417 -37.54 20.66 -21.66
CA PRO A 417 -37.01 19.31 -21.82
C PRO A 417 -35.63 19.26 -22.50
N ALA A 418 -35.41 20.11 -23.50
CA ALA A 418 -34.13 20.23 -24.19
C ALA A 418 -33.00 20.69 -23.23
N THR A 419 -33.27 21.65 -22.35
CA THR A 419 -32.31 22.15 -21.37
C THR A 419 -31.96 21.08 -20.33
N THR A 420 -32.96 20.35 -19.82
CA THR A 420 -32.73 19.23 -18.88
C THR A 420 -31.85 18.16 -19.49
N LEU A 421 -32.06 17.86 -20.77
CA LEU A 421 -31.33 16.82 -21.47
C LEU A 421 -29.88 17.26 -21.76
N ILE A 422 -29.65 18.52 -22.16
CA ILE A 422 -28.30 19.10 -22.30
C ILE A 422 -27.56 19.07 -20.95
N LEU A 423 -28.19 19.53 -19.87
CA LEU A 423 -27.59 19.53 -18.53
C LEU A 423 -27.29 18.11 -18.03
N GLY A 424 -28.16 17.14 -18.34
CA GLY A 424 -27.91 15.73 -18.06
C GLY A 424 -26.68 15.19 -18.78
N VAL A 425 -26.50 15.51 -20.07
CA VAL A 425 -25.31 15.11 -20.85
C VAL A 425 -24.05 15.77 -20.30
N VAL A 426 -24.09 17.09 -20.08
CA VAL A 426 -22.94 17.86 -19.55
C VAL A 426 -22.52 17.32 -18.19
N GLY A 427 -23.48 17.14 -17.29
CA GLY A 427 -23.21 16.65 -15.96
C GLY A 427 -22.68 15.20 -15.97
N ALA A 428 -23.26 14.31 -16.78
CA ALA A 428 -22.78 12.92 -16.90
C ALA A 428 -21.36 12.88 -17.49
N ALA A 429 -21.07 13.73 -18.47
CA ALA A 429 -19.73 13.88 -19.04
C ALA A 429 -18.73 14.40 -18.01
N LEU A 430 -19.13 15.37 -17.17
CA LEU A 430 -18.31 15.86 -16.05
C LEU A 430 -18.03 14.75 -15.03
N CYS A 431 -19.05 14.04 -14.56
CA CYS A 431 -18.87 12.93 -13.60
C CYS A 431 -17.94 11.83 -14.14
N PHE A 432 -18.11 11.46 -15.41
CA PHE A 432 -17.24 10.51 -16.09
C PHE A 432 -15.79 11.02 -16.19
N SER A 433 -15.60 12.26 -16.67
CA SER A 433 -14.28 12.87 -16.85
C SER A 433 -13.55 13.06 -15.52
N LEU A 434 -14.26 13.45 -14.46
CA LEU A 434 -13.71 13.58 -13.12
C LEU A 434 -13.29 12.21 -12.56
N THR A 435 -14.09 11.17 -12.78
CA THR A 435 -13.74 9.80 -12.34
C THR A 435 -12.49 9.30 -13.06
N LEU A 436 -12.39 9.51 -14.37
CA LEU A 436 -11.20 9.14 -15.14
C LEU A 436 -9.96 9.94 -14.68
N SER A 437 -10.13 11.26 -14.44
CA SER A 437 -9.07 12.15 -13.97
C SER A 437 -8.61 11.77 -12.56
N TYR A 438 -9.53 11.39 -11.67
CA TYR A 438 -9.22 10.91 -10.33
C TYR A 438 -8.39 9.63 -10.36
N SER A 439 -8.77 8.64 -11.18
CA SER A 439 -8.01 7.39 -11.33
C SER A 439 -6.63 7.65 -11.92
N ALA A 440 -6.53 8.54 -12.92
CA ALA A 440 -5.26 8.97 -13.50
C ALA A 440 -4.36 9.69 -12.48
N ALA A 441 -4.91 10.62 -11.70
CA ALA A 441 -4.19 11.36 -10.67
C ALA A 441 -3.71 10.44 -9.54
N SER A 442 -4.57 9.53 -9.08
CA SER A 442 -4.23 8.54 -8.05
C SER A 442 -3.06 7.64 -8.48
N GLY A 443 -3.12 7.11 -9.70
CA GLY A 443 -2.01 6.35 -10.27
C GLY A 443 -0.75 7.20 -10.48
N GLY A 444 -0.90 8.47 -10.86
CA GLY A 444 0.20 9.43 -10.97
C GLY A 444 0.91 9.69 -9.63
N ILE A 445 0.16 9.82 -8.54
CA ILE A 445 0.71 9.98 -7.17
C ILE A 445 1.52 8.74 -6.77
N GLU A 446 1.02 7.53 -7.06
CA GLU A 446 1.74 6.28 -6.77
C GLU A 446 3.04 6.17 -7.57
N ILE A 447 3.02 6.49 -8.86
CA ILE A 447 4.22 6.55 -9.71
C ILE A 447 5.21 7.60 -9.18
N ALA A 448 4.72 8.77 -8.78
CA ALA A 448 5.56 9.83 -8.21
C ALA A 448 6.19 9.40 -6.88
N LYS A 449 5.48 8.62 -6.05
CA LYS A 449 6.01 8.04 -4.82
C LYS A 449 7.13 7.06 -5.14
N SER A 450 6.88 6.07 -6.00
CA SER A 450 7.88 5.08 -6.40
C SER A 450 9.12 5.74 -7.03
N ARG A 451 8.95 6.80 -7.85
CA ARG A 451 10.06 7.57 -8.41
C ARG A 451 10.90 8.26 -7.35
N ALA A 452 10.27 8.89 -6.36
CA ALA A 452 11.00 9.56 -5.30
C ALA A 452 11.68 8.56 -4.36
N THR A 453 11.06 7.42 -4.06
CA THR A 453 11.71 6.31 -3.35
C THR A 453 12.95 5.81 -4.12
N GLY A 454 12.84 5.61 -5.43
CA GLY A 454 13.99 5.24 -6.27
C GLY A 454 15.11 6.29 -6.27
N LYS A 455 14.78 7.59 -6.21
CA LYS A 455 15.77 8.68 -6.08
C LYS A 455 16.47 8.65 -4.73
N LEU A 456 15.71 8.50 -3.63
CA LEU A 456 16.27 8.38 -2.28
C LEU A 456 17.22 7.17 -2.16
N ALA A 457 16.86 6.03 -2.75
CA ALA A 457 17.73 4.86 -2.80
C ALA A 457 19.05 5.15 -3.52
N ARG A 458 19.03 5.91 -4.63
CA ARG A 458 20.26 6.32 -5.34
C ARG A 458 21.10 7.32 -4.56
N GLU A 459 20.47 8.31 -3.93
CA GLU A 459 21.17 9.26 -3.06
C GLU A 459 21.83 8.53 -1.87
N GLU A 460 21.18 7.49 -1.34
CA GLU A 460 21.78 6.59 -0.34
C GLU A 460 22.96 5.79 -0.92
N CYS A 461 22.87 5.26 -2.14
CA CYS A 461 24.00 4.61 -2.82
C CYS A 461 25.21 5.55 -2.98
N GLU A 462 24.99 6.81 -3.37
CA GLU A 462 26.06 7.81 -3.54
C GLU A 462 26.74 8.12 -2.21
N LYS A 463 25.97 8.27 -1.12
CA LYS A 463 26.51 8.45 0.23
C LYS A 463 27.32 7.23 0.68
N LEU A 464 26.80 6.02 0.46
CA LEU A 464 27.51 4.78 0.79
C LEU A 464 28.79 4.62 -0.04
N LEU A 465 28.78 5.04 -1.31
CA LEU A 465 29.96 5.05 -2.17
C LEU A 465 31.03 6.04 -1.67
N GLN A 466 30.61 7.21 -1.21
CA GLN A 466 31.52 8.17 -0.59
C GLN A 466 32.17 7.57 0.66
N LEU A 467 31.36 6.98 1.56
CA LEU A 467 31.86 6.29 2.75
C LEU A 467 32.80 5.12 2.40
N PHE A 468 32.52 4.41 1.30
CA PHE A 468 33.36 3.32 0.81
C PHE A 468 34.75 3.84 0.39
N ASN A 469 34.79 4.98 -0.28
CA ASN A 469 36.04 5.61 -0.72
C ASN A 469 36.85 6.20 0.45
N GLU A 470 36.16 6.71 1.48
CA GLU A 470 36.78 7.29 2.68
C GLU A 470 37.27 6.22 3.67
N SER A 471 36.65 5.03 3.70
CA SER A 471 37.04 3.97 4.61
C SER A 471 38.41 3.39 4.26
N ASN A 472 39.23 3.13 5.27
CA ASN A 472 40.50 2.40 5.13
C ASN A 472 40.40 0.95 5.61
N ASN A 473 39.27 0.55 6.20
CA ASN A 473 39.08 -0.78 6.76
C ASN A 473 38.44 -1.71 5.71
N GLU A 474 39.12 -2.80 5.38
CA GLU A 474 38.65 -3.76 4.39
C GLU A 474 37.30 -4.38 4.75
N PHE A 475 37.05 -4.68 6.03
CA PHE A 475 35.76 -5.23 6.47
C PHE A 475 34.63 -4.21 6.26
N GLU A 476 34.88 -2.95 6.59
CA GLU A 476 33.90 -1.88 6.40
C GLU A 476 33.62 -1.65 4.92
N LYS A 477 34.65 -1.69 4.05
CA LYS A 477 34.46 -1.64 2.60
C LYS A 477 33.59 -2.79 2.08
N LYS A 478 33.84 -4.03 2.52
CA LYS A 478 33.03 -5.19 2.12
C LYS A 478 31.58 -5.07 2.58
N GLN A 479 31.34 -4.53 3.78
CA GLN A 479 30.00 -4.22 4.25
C GLN A 479 29.33 -3.14 3.38
N LEU A 480 29.99 -1.99 3.21
CA LEU A 480 29.47 -0.87 2.42
C LEU A 480 29.19 -1.29 0.97
N TYR A 481 30.02 -2.16 0.39
CA TYR A 481 29.78 -2.72 -0.92
C TYR A 481 28.47 -3.52 -1.00
N LEU A 482 28.16 -4.36 0.00
CA LEU A 482 26.88 -5.09 0.04
C LEU A 482 25.70 -4.14 0.22
N ASP A 483 25.84 -3.12 1.06
CA ASP A 483 24.81 -2.11 1.28
C ASP A 483 24.55 -1.32 -0.02
N ILE A 484 25.60 -0.91 -0.75
CA ILE A 484 25.49 -0.28 -2.08
C ILE A 484 24.80 -1.22 -3.07
N LYS A 485 25.22 -2.50 -3.15
CA LYS A 485 24.65 -3.49 -4.06
C LYS A 485 23.16 -3.71 -3.79
N GLN A 486 22.77 -3.72 -2.53
CA GLN A 486 21.37 -3.85 -2.13
C GLN A 486 20.55 -2.60 -2.47
N SER A 487 21.03 -1.41 -2.11
CA SER A 487 20.35 -0.15 -2.43
C SER A 487 20.23 0.06 -3.96
N MET A 488 21.21 -0.39 -4.74
CA MET A 488 21.14 -0.42 -6.20
C MET A 488 20.06 -1.38 -6.70
N ALA A 489 20.01 -2.61 -6.19
CA ALA A 489 18.97 -3.58 -6.55
C ALA A 489 17.56 -3.06 -6.23
N GLU A 490 17.39 -2.36 -5.09
CA GLU A 490 16.15 -1.70 -4.74
C GLU A 490 15.80 -0.57 -5.72
N SER A 491 16.75 0.30 -6.05
CA SER A 491 16.56 1.37 -7.03
C SER A 491 16.08 0.84 -8.38
N VAL A 492 16.70 -0.23 -8.86
CA VAL A 492 16.36 -0.89 -10.13
C VAL A 492 14.99 -1.56 -10.04
N HIS A 493 14.68 -2.21 -8.93
CA HIS A 493 13.35 -2.75 -8.69
C HIS A 493 12.29 -1.64 -8.76
N GLN A 494 12.52 -0.49 -8.12
CA GLN A 494 11.62 0.67 -8.20
C GLN A 494 11.49 1.20 -9.63
N GLU A 495 12.55 1.23 -10.43
CA GLU A 495 12.48 1.61 -11.85
C GLU A 495 11.60 0.67 -12.66
N ARG A 496 11.78 -0.65 -12.49
CA ARG A 496 10.93 -1.67 -13.13
C ARG A 496 9.47 -1.50 -12.68
N LEU A 497 9.25 -1.24 -11.39
CA LEU A 497 7.92 -0.99 -10.84
C LEU A 497 7.27 0.26 -11.42
N ILE A 498 8.03 1.35 -11.60
CA ILE A 498 7.54 2.58 -12.25
C ILE A 498 7.14 2.31 -13.70
N ARG A 499 7.94 1.56 -14.46
CA ARG A 499 7.60 1.18 -15.85
C ARG A 499 6.30 0.36 -15.87
N PHE A 500 6.19 -0.63 -15.00
CA PHE A 500 4.98 -1.45 -14.85
C PHE A 500 3.75 -0.62 -14.48
N GLN A 501 3.85 0.24 -13.46
CA GLN A 501 2.77 1.11 -13.01
C GLN A 501 2.33 2.09 -14.11
N LYS A 502 3.26 2.67 -14.87
CA LYS A 502 2.94 3.52 -16.03
C LYS A 502 2.14 2.76 -17.09
N ILE A 503 2.59 1.56 -17.47
CA ILE A 503 1.88 0.71 -18.45
C ILE A 503 0.50 0.33 -17.91
N SER A 504 0.40 -0.05 -16.64
CA SER A 504 -0.86 -0.40 -15.98
C SER A 504 -1.84 0.76 -15.94
N LEU A 505 -1.35 1.95 -15.60
CA LEU A 505 -2.16 3.17 -15.56
C LEU A 505 -2.66 3.57 -16.95
N VAL A 506 -1.76 3.63 -17.94
CA VAL A 506 -2.12 3.94 -19.33
C VAL A 506 -3.15 2.93 -19.86
N ARG A 507 -2.92 1.63 -19.61
CA ARG A 507 -3.88 0.58 -19.99
C ARG A 507 -5.24 0.83 -19.32
N SER A 508 -5.29 1.02 -18.01
CA SER A 508 -6.56 1.18 -17.29
C SER A 508 -7.32 2.40 -17.80
N VAL A 509 -6.66 3.57 -17.83
CA VAL A 509 -7.25 4.83 -18.31
C VAL A 509 -7.72 4.70 -19.75
N LEU A 510 -6.93 4.07 -20.64
CA LEU A 510 -7.32 3.87 -22.03
C LEU A 510 -8.55 2.96 -22.15
N ILE A 511 -8.58 1.83 -21.45
CA ILE A 511 -9.73 0.91 -21.47
C ILE A 511 -10.97 1.62 -20.93
N ASP A 512 -10.85 2.32 -19.81
CA ASP A 512 -11.94 3.04 -19.16
C ASP A 512 -12.45 4.20 -20.02
N ALA A 513 -11.57 4.87 -20.78
CA ALA A 513 -11.96 5.92 -21.73
C ALA A 513 -12.60 5.37 -23.02
N MET A 514 -12.15 4.20 -23.51
CA MET A 514 -12.58 3.64 -24.80
C MET A 514 -13.84 2.80 -24.71
N LEU A 515 -14.11 2.19 -23.56
CA LEU A 515 -15.26 1.31 -23.40
C LEU A 515 -16.62 1.99 -23.72
N PRO A 516 -16.91 3.25 -23.33
CA PRO A 516 -18.18 3.90 -23.69
C PRO A 516 -18.28 4.15 -25.19
N ALA A 517 -17.17 4.49 -25.85
CA ALA A 517 -17.14 4.68 -27.30
C ALA A 517 -17.33 3.35 -28.05
N LEU A 518 -16.67 2.27 -27.59
CA LEU A 518 -16.86 0.93 -28.12
C LEU A 518 -18.33 0.49 -28.01
N MET A 519 -18.93 0.73 -26.85
CA MET A 519 -20.34 0.43 -26.61
C MET A 519 -21.27 1.26 -27.49
N PHE A 520 -21.01 2.57 -27.61
CA PHE A 520 -21.77 3.45 -28.51
C PHE A 520 -21.76 2.92 -29.94
N VAL A 521 -20.57 2.71 -30.51
CA VAL A 521 -20.43 2.28 -31.89
C VAL A 521 -21.07 0.91 -32.11
N SER A 522 -20.83 -0.02 -31.20
CA SER A 522 -21.33 -1.39 -31.30
C SER A 522 -22.86 -1.47 -31.20
N LEU A 523 -23.48 -0.68 -30.33
CA LEU A 523 -24.93 -0.72 -30.14
C LEU A 523 -25.69 0.14 -31.15
N MET A 524 -25.13 1.26 -31.61
CA MET A 524 -25.81 2.17 -32.53
C MET A 524 -25.74 1.70 -33.99
N PHE A 525 -24.61 1.14 -34.42
CA PHE A 525 -24.33 0.90 -35.84
C PHE A 525 -24.25 -0.57 -36.25
N LEU A 526 -24.30 -1.51 -35.30
CA LEU A 526 -24.34 -2.95 -35.59
C LEU A 526 -25.66 -3.57 -35.12
N PRO A 527 -26.13 -4.64 -35.80
CA PRO A 527 -27.24 -5.44 -35.29
C PRO A 527 -26.97 -5.89 -33.87
N THR A 528 -27.98 -5.82 -32.99
CA THR A 528 -27.82 -5.98 -31.54
C THR A 528 -27.03 -7.22 -31.13
N GLY A 529 -27.28 -8.38 -31.76
CA GLY A 529 -26.54 -9.61 -31.47
C GLY A 529 -25.04 -9.52 -31.80
N ILE A 530 -24.69 -8.89 -32.93
CA ILE A 530 -23.30 -8.66 -33.33
C ILE A 530 -22.66 -7.61 -32.41
N GLY A 531 -23.37 -6.51 -32.13
CA GLY A 531 -22.91 -5.46 -31.23
C GLY A 531 -22.57 -5.98 -29.82
N ILE A 532 -23.44 -6.82 -29.24
CA ILE A 532 -23.17 -7.48 -27.95
C ILE A 532 -21.94 -8.39 -28.05
N GLY A 533 -21.79 -9.14 -29.15
CA GLY A 533 -20.60 -9.95 -29.40
C GLY A 533 -19.30 -9.14 -29.43
N VAL A 534 -19.30 -7.98 -30.09
CA VAL A 534 -18.14 -7.06 -30.14
C VAL A 534 -17.82 -6.49 -28.76
N ILE A 535 -18.83 -6.09 -27.98
CA ILE A 535 -18.64 -5.61 -26.61
C ILE A 535 -18.04 -6.71 -25.73
N ALA A 536 -18.57 -7.94 -25.81
CA ALA A 536 -18.07 -9.08 -25.06
C ALA A 536 -16.60 -9.39 -25.42
N ALA A 537 -16.24 -9.34 -26.70
CA ALA A 537 -14.86 -9.50 -27.16
C ALA A 537 -13.95 -8.38 -26.62
N GLY A 538 -14.41 -7.12 -26.62
CA GLY A 538 -13.67 -5.99 -26.05
C GLY A 538 -13.43 -6.13 -24.55
N ILE A 539 -14.44 -6.55 -23.79
CA ILE A 539 -14.31 -6.84 -22.35
C ILE A 539 -13.36 -8.01 -22.11
N ALA A 540 -13.46 -9.09 -22.89
CA ALA A 540 -12.55 -10.22 -22.79
C ALA A 540 -11.09 -9.79 -23.05
N LEU A 541 -10.85 -8.96 -24.06
CA LEU A 541 -9.53 -8.39 -24.35
C LEU A 541 -9.02 -7.49 -23.21
N ALA A 542 -9.92 -6.69 -22.61
CA ALA A 542 -9.60 -5.89 -21.43
C ALA A 542 -9.20 -6.78 -20.24
N LEU A 543 -9.88 -7.91 -20.01
CA LEU A 543 -9.52 -8.85 -18.95
C LEU A 543 -8.21 -9.59 -19.24
N LEU A 544 -8.03 -10.07 -20.47
CA LEU A 544 -6.80 -10.75 -20.89
C LEU A 544 -5.59 -9.83 -20.77
N SER A 545 -5.70 -8.57 -21.17
CA SER A 545 -4.61 -7.59 -21.01
C SER A 545 -4.25 -7.35 -19.54
N ARG A 546 -5.22 -7.41 -18.60
CA ARG A 546 -4.92 -7.35 -17.16
C ARG A 546 -4.13 -8.56 -16.69
N ILE A 547 -4.53 -9.75 -17.12
CA ILE A 547 -3.89 -11.02 -16.74
C ILE A 547 -2.45 -11.06 -17.28
N ILE A 548 -2.27 -10.73 -18.56
CA ILE A 548 -0.96 -10.64 -19.21
C ILE A 548 -0.09 -9.63 -18.47
N LEU A 549 -0.61 -8.43 -18.21
CA LEU A 549 0.16 -7.41 -17.52
C LEU A 549 0.60 -7.86 -16.13
N LYS A 550 -0.28 -8.49 -15.33
CA LYS A 550 0.05 -8.98 -13.98
C LYS A 550 1.22 -9.98 -13.98
N GLN A 551 1.45 -10.72 -15.06
CA GLN A 551 2.61 -11.61 -15.16
C GLN A 551 3.94 -10.86 -15.27
N PHE A 552 3.91 -9.59 -15.69
CA PHE A 552 5.07 -8.69 -15.76
C PHE A 552 5.22 -7.81 -14.51
N GLU A 553 4.44 -8.07 -13.44
CA GLU A 553 4.62 -7.37 -12.16
C GLU A 553 6.02 -7.70 -11.62
N PRO A 554 6.90 -6.70 -11.44
CA PRO A 554 8.26 -6.94 -11.01
C PRO A 554 8.25 -7.49 -9.59
N LYS A 555 9.01 -8.57 -9.38
CA LYS A 555 9.25 -9.13 -8.05
C LYS A 555 10.51 -8.49 -7.47
N ALA A 556 10.55 -8.35 -6.14
CA ALA A 556 11.77 -7.98 -5.46
C ALA A 556 12.84 -9.05 -5.73
N ASP A 557 14.05 -8.62 -6.07
CA ASP A 557 15.16 -9.55 -6.23
C ASP A 557 15.56 -10.11 -4.86
N ALA A 558 16.17 -11.30 -4.85
CA ALA A 558 16.74 -11.84 -3.63
C ALA A 558 17.86 -10.92 -3.11
N LEU A 559 18.06 -10.91 -1.79
CA LEU A 559 19.14 -10.15 -1.17
C LEU A 559 20.50 -10.58 -1.77
N PRO A 560 21.40 -9.63 -2.08
CA PRO A 560 22.63 -9.94 -2.79
C PRO A 560 23.58 -10.76 -1.91
N GLU A 561 24.12 -11.85 -2.45
CA GLU A 561 25.21 -12.58 -1.82
C GLU A 561 26.55 -11.84 -2.03
N PHE A 562 27.49 -12.08 -1.11
CA PHE A 562 28.84 -11.52 -1.21
C PHE A 562 29.69 -12.39 -2.15
N ASP A 563 30.21 -11.76 -3.20
CA ASP A 563 31.14 -12.34 -4.17
C ASP A 563 32.45 -11.57 -4.09
N GLU A 564 33.54 -12.26 -3.74
CA GLU A 564 34.86 -11.66 -3.55
C GLU A 564 35.44 -11.15 -4.88
N GLU A 565 35.22 -11.87 -6.00
CA GLU A 565 35.73 -11.43 -7.30
C GLU A 565 34.99 -10.19 -7.81
N ASP A 566 33.68 -10.11 -7.57
CA ASP A 566 32.86 -8.95 -7.92
C ASP A 566 33.24 -7.73 -7.06
N TYR A 567 33.50 -7.96 -5.76
CA TYR A 567 34.00 -6.94 -4.84
C TYR A 567 35.37 -6.40 -5.28
N GLU A 568 36.34 -7.26 -5.61
CA GLU A 568 37.67 -6.82 -6.04
C GLU A 568 37.61 -5.96 -7.32
N LYS A 569 36.77 -6.34 -8.29
CA LYS A 569 36.54 -5.56 -9.51
C LYS A 569 35.94 -4.20 -9.19
N PHE A 570 34.96 -4.15 -8.29
CA PHE A 570 34.37 -2.91 -7.83
C PHE A 570 35.38 -2.04 -7.06
N ALA A 571 36.17 -2.63 -6.16
CA ALA A 571 37.13 -1.92 -5.33
C ALA A 571 38.27 -1.26 -6.14
N GLN A 572 38.65 -1.85 -7.28
CA GLN A 572 39.61 -1.24 -8.21
C GLN A 572 39.06 0.02 -8.88
N LYS A 573 37.74 0.08 -9.13
CA LYS A 573 37.09 1.23 -9.76
C LYS A 573 35.68 1.43 -9.17
N PRO A 574 35.57 2.06 -7.99
CA PRO A 574 34.31 2.18 -7.27
C PRO A 574 33.39 3.19 -7.95
N GLU A 575 32.58 2.69 -8.87
CA GLU A 575 31.58 3.46 -9.62
C GLU A 575 30.24 2.73 -9.59
N LEU A 576 29.14 3.47 -9.43
CA LEU A 576 27.79 2.89 -9.47
C LEU A 576 27.47 2.21 -10.81
N ALA A 577 28.16 2.60 -11.89
CA ALA A 577 28.04 2.00 -13.22
C ALA A 577 28.47 0.52 -13.26
N HIS A 578 29.19 0.04 -12.24
CA HIS A 578 29.53 -1.37 -12.07
C HIS A 578 28.29 -2.26 -12.04
N PHE A 579 27.28 -1.88 -11.26
CA PHE A 579 26.07 -2.68 -11.04
C PHE A 579 25.10 -2.66 -12.23
N ASN A 580 25.13 -1.62 -13.06
CA ASN A 580 24.23 -1.49 -14.22
C ASN A 580 24.51 -2.54 -15.31
N LYS A 581 25.74 -3.05 -15.42
CA LYS A 581 26.14 -3.95 -16.53
C LYS A 581 25.56 -5.36 -16.40
N ASP A 582 25.45 -5.87 -15.17
CA ASP A 582 24.95 -7.22 -14.93
C ASP A 582 23.43 -7.31 -15.04
N GLU A 583 22.74 -6.20 -14.81
CA GLU A 583 21.30 -6.13 -14.96
C GLU A 583 20.86 -6.01 -16.42
N ILE A 584 21.56 -5.23 -17.25
CA ILE A 584 21.29 -5.17 -18.71
C ILE A 584 21.36 -6.59 -19.30
N LYS A 585 22.35 -7.40 -18.88
CA LYS A 585 22.47 -8.79 -19.32
C LYS A 585 21.29 -9.66 -18.85
N LYS A 586 20.83 -9.49 -17.60
CA LYS A 586 19.66 -10.23 -17.09
C LYS A 586 18.36 -9.82 -17.82
N GLU A 587 18.18 -8.54 -18.11
CA GLU A 587 17.01 -8.02 -18.83
C GLU A 587 16.97 -8.58 -20.26
N ASP A 588 18.11 -8.61 -20.96
CA ASP A 588 18.25 -9.21 -22.29
C ASP A 588 17.91 -10.72 -22.32
N ASP A 589 18.31 -11.46 -21.29
CA ASP A 589 18.04 -12.91 -21.20
C ASP A 589 16.57 -13.22 -20.87
N VAL A 590 15.90 -12.38 -20.07
CA VAL A 590 14.46 -12.50 -19.80
C VAL A 590 13.64 -12.14 -21.05
N HIS A 591 14.04 -11.10 -21.79
CA HIS A 591 13.38 -10.73 -23.04
C HIS A 591 13.58 -11.76 -24.16
N LYS A 592 14.76 -12.39 -24.26
CA LYS A 592 14.98 -13.48 -25.22
C LYS A 592 14.10 -14.71 -24.95
N LYS A 593 13.77 -14.99 -23.69
CA LYS A 593 12.92 -16.13 -23.32
C LYS A 593 11.42 -15.84 -23.49
N SER A 594 11.01 -14.57 -23.47
CA SER A 594 9.61 -14.15 -23.68
C SER A 594 9.38 -13.68 -25.12
N GLY A 595 9.43 -14.61 -26.08
CA GLY A 595 9.32 -14.35 -27.52
C GLY A 595 8.01 -13.70 -28.03
N PHE A 596 7.19 -13.12 -27.15
CA PHE A 596 5.92 -12.46 -27.48
C PHE A 596 6.03 -10.92 -27.55
N PHE A 597 7.07 -10.33 -26.95
CA PHE A 597 7.35 -8.89 -27.01
C PHE A 597 8.82 -8.62 -27.31
N THR A 598 9.39 -9.29 -28.32
CA THR A 598 10.62 -8.80 -28.96
C THR A 598 10.28 -7.52 -29.72
N ALA A 599 10.18 -6.41 -28.98
CA ALA A 599 10.40 -5.11 -29.56
C ALA A 599 11.77 -5.19 -30.22
N THR A 600 11.80 -5.11 -31.55
CA THR A 600 13.03 -4.96 -32.32
C THR A 600 13.85 -3.88 -31.64
N ALA A 601 15.01 -4.27 -31.09
CA ALA A 601 15.95 -3.34 -30.47
C ALA A 601 16.34 -2.30 -31.53
N ARG A 602 15.62 -1.18 -31.55
CA ARG A 602 16.02 0.00 -32.29
C ARG A 602 17.23 0.51 -31.53
N LYS A 603 18.37 0.59 -32.21
CA LYS A 603 19.59 1.29 -31.75
C LYS A 603 19.34 2.79 -31.65
N ASP A 604 18.27 3.21 -31.00
CA ASP A 604 18.08 4.60 -30.63
C ASP A 604 18.91 4.76 -29.36
N GLY A 605 20.08 5.37 -29.52
CA GLY A 605 20.99 5.66 -28.43
C GLY A 605 20.24 6.36 -27.31
N TYR A 606 19.94 5.63 -26.25
CA TYR A 606 19.58 6.20 -24.97
C TYR A 606 20.79 7.00 -24.50
N LYS A 607 20.81 8.29 -24.83
CA LYS A 607 21.66 9.24 -24.12
C LYS A 607 21.05 9.36 -22.72
N PRO A 608 21.83 9.20 -21.64
CA PRO A 608 21.35 9.51 -20.31
C PRO A 608 20.70 10.90 -20.34
N VAL A 609 19.52 11.02 -19.74
CA VAL A 609 18.88 12.31 -19.52
C VAL A 609 19.93 13.19 -18.85
N PRO A 610 20.28 14.38 -19.41
CA PRO A 610 21.20 15.29 -18.76
C PRO A 610 20.73 15.51 -17.32
N GLN A 611 21.64 15.36 -16.36
CA GLN A 611 21.37 15.81 -14.99
C GLN A 611 20.97 17.28 -15.09
N GLU A 612 19.72 17.61 -14.77
CA GLU A 612 19.37 18.97 -14.41
C GLU A 612 20.19 19.29 -13.16
N THR A 613 21.22 20.12 -13.33
CA THR A 613 21.98 20.70 -12.23
C THR A 613 21.03 21.47 -11.33
N GLU A 614 21.25 21.43 -10.01
CA GLU A 614 20.45 22.16 -9.00
C GLU A 614 20.24 23.65 -9.34
N GLU A 615 21.11 24.26 -10.15
CA GLU A 615 20.94 25.65 -10.62
C GLU A 615 19.71 25.88 -11.51
N ASP A 616 19.21 24.87 -12.23
CA ASP A 616 18.05 25.03 -13.11
C ASP A 616 16.72 24.87 -12.35
N ALA A 617 16.72 24.11 -11.25
CA ALA A 617 15.58 24.00 -10.34
C ALA A 617 15.40 25.25 -9.43
N VAL A 618 16.48 25.99 -9.19
CA VAL A 618 16.45 27.24 -8.39
C VAL A 618 15.97 28.45 -9.21
N LYS A 619 16.13 28.44 -10.54
CA LYS A 619 15.74 29.57 -11.41
C LYS A 619 14.26 29.61 -11.80
N ASN A 620 13.53 28.50 -11.66
CA ASN A 620 12.08 28.46 -11.89
C ASN A 620 11.38 27.80 -10.69
N PRO A 621 11.19 28.52 -9.56
CA PRO A 621 10.27 28.05 -8.55
C PRO A 621 8.89 27.91 -9.20
N LEU A 622 8.35 26.68 -9.18
CA LEU A 622 6.92 26.43 -9.36
C LEU A 622 6.19 27.33 -8.37
N THR A 623 5.73 28.48 -8.86
CA THR A 623 4.87 29.40 -8.15
C THR A 623 3.52 28.71 -8.08
N LEU A 624 3.35 27.88 -7.05
CA LEU A 624 2.03 27.61 -6.50
C LEU A 624 1.51 28.95 -6.01
N GLN A 625 0.67 29.58 -6.83
CA GLN A 625 -0.18 30.68 -6.39
C GLN A 625 -0.93 30.20 -5.16
N THR A 626 -0.52 30.71 -4.01
CA THR A 626 -1.27 30.68 -2.77
C THR A 626 -2.57 31.45 -3.00
N GLY A 627 -3.62 30.72 -3.34
CA GLY A 627 -5.00 31.18 -3.14
C GLY A 627 -5.34 30.94 -1.67
N GLU A 628 -5.66 32.03 -0.99
CA GLU A 628 -6.13 32.09 0.39
C GLU A 628 -7.42 31.28 0.57
N ILE A 629 -7.49 30.58 1.72
CA ILE A 629 -8.60 29.88 2.41
C ILE A 629 -9.84 29.52 1.58
#